data_AF-A0A6A4HN17-F1
#
_entry.id   AF-A0A6A4HN17-F1
#
_cell.length_a   1.000
_cell.length_b   1.000
_cell.length_c   1.000
_cell.angle_alpha   90.00
_cell.angle_beta   90.00
_cell.angle_gamma   90.00
#
_symmetry.space_group_name_H-M   'P 1'
#
loop_
_entity.id
_entity.type
_entity.pdbx_description
1 polymer ?
#
loop_
_entity_poly.entity_id
_entity_poly.type
_entity_poly.pdbx_seq_one_letter_code
_entity_poly.pdbx_strand_id
1 'polypeptide(L)'
;MSLPMTKENLLKNRKKREDGQSSSTFTLPSDLEELPASVLRLHSKFFSDLSFSDGLCGTFLPDTKEYITSPNCDYIPSPPMGSTRNLYRRSDAHYGDDDPVCWPQPFNLNYPWSTARKEGVVKKELTDELESQIELSNVDRWHGTRPIETISGASSLRNIRTPSTLFLTIWTTNPVVSPPMYLSHSNDNEMGAFVWNDRDARMLFNAGLPVFFIRPWNVFDRQIVEQFTPLLQPKLPQVEMGPANPPYHTITMGQAGSDDKFSALRQASIRCFDTVSPFQNLHIPGGYSSSFQLGNGRITAPASSPPSHLHEQLSSSHTSLPHHGQHAKSRLRHSQATRSAKPRKPDMNSPTVQRNTFADLPEDDPLVPPAITAWKDVNKTINQNGVLPGKRSLAVPDPGLFFGLQHRDRQSPYLFMWQHFRDPWLAALEGGRSALKVEVWRKILAYPYIQPIEPGQLISPKMQVTLDAKKLVKDVIRAYDSRMLTPVPSTTIFDPSTTRKLIRELCMINFRSKLLYVDQVLDTTAVGWNDHYNALKHFWALLNTWPLQKPGIWQRGVDMDLSHKRFDMTEGAQWERMLAEYYVQSLFSVLKHAPSLPRRLDSA
;
A
#
# COMPACT_ATOMS: atom_id res chain seq x y z
N MET A 1 61.56 -36.07 5.61
CA MET A 1 62.37 -34.84 5.75
C MET A 1 62.66 -34.33 4.36
N SER A 2 61.87 -33.36 3.89
CA SER A 2 62.02 -32.78 2.55
C SER A 2 62.51 -31.35 2.72
N LEU A 3 63.67 -31.05 2.15
CA LEU A 3 64.36 -29.76 2.26
C LEU A 3 63.57 -28.64 1.56
N PRO A 4 63.63 -27.39 2.07
CA PRO A 4 62.91 -26.27 1.46
C PRO A 4 63.61 -25.81 0.17
N MET A 5 62.80 -25.57 -0.86
CA MET A 5 63.25 -25.00 -2.14
C MET A 5 63.65 -23.53 -1.93
N THR A 6 64.90 -23.19 -2.23
CA THR A 6 65.44 -21.81 -2.11
C THR A 6 65.03 -20.92 -3.29
N LYS A 7 64.88 -19.62 -2.98
CA LYS A 7 64.46 -18.49 -3.86
C LYS A 7 65.19 -18.44 -5.21
N GLU A 8 66.39 -19.00 -5.28
CA GLU A 8 67.25 -19.03 -6.47
C GLU A 8 66.77 -20.04 -7.55
N ASN A 9 66.07 -21.11 -7.15
CA ASN A 9 65.55 -22.11 -8.08
C ASN A 9 64.32 -21.62 -8.86
N LEU A 10 63.61 -20.62 -8.34
CA LEU A 10 62.48 -19.98 -9.03
C LEU A 10 62.94 -19.00 -10.12
N LEU A 11 64.09 -18.33 -9.95
CA LEU A 11 64.60 -17.39 -10.95
C LEU A 11 65.23 -18.07 -12.17
N LYS A 12 65.80 -19.28 -12.03
CA LYS A 12 66.45 -19.98 -13.16
C LYS A 12 65.47 -20.52 -14.20
N ASN A 13 64.20 -20.77 -13.83
CA ASN A 13 63.18 -21.23 -14.78
C ASN A 13 62.56 -20.11 -15.63
N ARG A 14 62.88 -18.84 -15.37
CA ARG A 14 62.29 -17.68 -16.06
C ARG A 14 63.06 -17.23 -17.31
N LYS A 15 64.27 -17.75 -17.57
CA LYS A 15 65.15 -17.26 -18.66
C LYS A 15 65.05 -18.03 -19.99
N LYS A 16 63.98 -18.81 -20.24
CA LYS A 16 63.93 -19.66 -21.45
C LYS A 16 62.74 -19.47 -22.39
N ARG A 17 61.90 -18.46 -22.19
CA ARG A 17 60.89 -18.07 -23.19
C ARG A 17 60.59 -16.59 -23.03
N GLU A 18 61.02 -15.79 -24.02
CA GLU A 18 60.33 -14.60 -24.56
C GLU A 18 61.32 -13.81 -25.41
N ASP A 19 61.30 -14.07 -26.72
CA ASP A 19 61.64 -13.06 -27.71
C ASP A 19 60.35 -12.37 -28.15
N GLY A 20 60.29 -11.06 -27.96
CA GLY A 20 59.52 -10.13 -28.79
C GLY A 20 58.04 -9.94 -28.47
N GLN A 21 57.71 -9.04 -27.52
CA GLN A 21 56.82 -7.90 -27.77
C GLN A 21 56.77 -6.96 -26.55
N SER A 22 57.01 -5.67 -26.79
CA SER A 22 57.04 -4.61 -25.79
C SER A 22 55.69 -4.47 -25.06
N SER A 23 55.69 -4.71 -23.75
CA SER A 23 54.58 -4.37 -22.85
C SER A 23 54.90 -3.08 -22.11
N SER A 24 53.96 -2.13 -22.14
CA SER A 24 53.96 -0.90 -21.36
C SER A 24 54.13 -1.21 -19.86
N THR A 25 55.19 -0.69 -19.25
CA THR A 25 55.49 -0.87 -17.83
C THR A 25 54.60 0.04 -17.00
N PHE A 26 53.62 -0.53 -16.31
CA PHE A 26 52.79 0.16 -15.32
C PHE A 26 53.57 0.22 -13.99
N THR A 27 53.78 1.41 -13.44
CA THR A 27 54.53 1.62 -12.19
C THR A 27 53.58 1.48 -11.00
N LEU A 28 53.83 0.49 -10.12
CA LEU A 28 53.06 0.26 -8.89
C LEU A 28 53.39 1.29 -7.79
N PRO A 29 52.45 1.62 -6.89
CA PRO A 29 52.69 2.48 -5.72
C PRO A 29 53.73 1.85 -4.76
N SER A 30 54.61 2.70 -4.23
CA SER A 30 55.80 2.30 -3.46
C SER A 30 55.53 1.72 -2.07
N ASP A 31 54.32 1.90 -1.53
CA ASP A 31 53.99 1.55 -0.14
C ASP A 31 53.19 0.24 0.03
N LEU A 32 53.31 -0.67 -0.95
CA LEU A 32 52.72 -2.02 -0.97
C LEU A 32 53.83 -3.07 -1.21
N GLU A 33 54.89 -3.04 -0.39
CA GLU A 33 55.95 -4.03 -0.50
C GLU A 33 55.42 -5.44 -0.17
N GLU A 34 55.43 -6.28 -1.20
CA GLU A 34 55.02 -7.69 -1.24
C GLU A 34 53.53 -8.00 -1.39
N LEU A 35 52.81 -7.32 -2.29
CA LEU A 35 51.86 -8.08 -3.12
C LEU A 35 52.69 -9.03 -4.01
N PRO A 36 52.56 -10.36 -3.87
CA PRO A 36 53.42 -11.26 -4.60
C PRO A 36 53.19 -11.07 -6.10
N ALA A 37 54.27 -10.74 -6.83
CA ALA A 37 54.27 -10.55 -8.28
C ALA A 37 53.71 -11.76 -9.08
N SER A 38 53.41 -12.88 -8.41
CA SER A 38 52.68 -14.02 -8.96
C SER A 38 51.19 -13.75 -9.19
N VAL A 39 50.59 -12.75 -8.54
CA VAL A 39 49.16 -12.45 -8.64
C VAL A 39 48.81 -11.65 -9.91
N LEU A 40 49.71 -10.76 -10.34
CA LEU A 40 49.53 -9.99 -11.58
C LEU A 40 50.14 -10.75 -12.76
N ARG A 41 49.59 -11.93 -13.08
CA ARG A 41 49.73 -12.46 -14.45
C ARG A 41 48.69 -11.78 -15.33
N LEU A 42 49.00 -10.54 -15.72
CA LEU A 42 48.38 -9.88 -16.86
C LEU A 42 48.72 -10.72 -18.10
N HIS A 43 47.90 -11.70 -18.41
CA HIS A 43 47.95 -12.33 -19.72
C HIS A 43 47.42 -11.29 -20.72
N SER A 44 48.33 -10.60 -21.41
CA SER A 44 48.06 -9.53 -22.39
C SER A 44 47.31 -9.98 -23.65
N LYS A 45 46.76 -11.19 -23.66
CA LYS A 45 45.82 -11.64 -24.69
C LYS A 45 44.43 -11.32 -24.19
N PHE A 46 43.80 -10.30 -24.78
CA PHE A 46 42.37 -10.04 -24.66
C PHE A 46 41.62 -11.37 -24.83
N PHE A 47 41.14 -11.94 -23.72
CA PHE A 47 40.29 -13.12 -23.77
C PHE A 47 38.87 -12.60 -23.88
N SER A 48 38.23 -12.86 -25.02
CA SER A 48 36.83 -12.45 -25.25
C SER A 48 35.83 -13.16 -24.33
N ASP A 49 36.26 -14.18 -23.56
CA ASP A 49 35.38 -15.05 -22.79
C ASP A 49 35.88 -15.19 -21.34
N LEU A 50 35.69 -14.13 -20.52
CA LEU A 50 35.87 -14.24 -19.08
C LEU A 50 34.81 -15.18 -18.48
N SER A 51 35.24 -16.11 -17.62
CA SER A 51 34.31 -16.93 -16.84
C SER A 51 33.81 -16.17 -15.60
N PHE A 52 32.77 -16.68 -14.94
CA PHE A 52 32.31 -16.14 -13.64
C PHE A 52 33.41 -16.09 -12.56
N SER A 53 34.48 -16.88 -12.74
CA SER A 53 35.59 -17.00 -11.80
C SER A 53 36.78 -16.10 -12.13
N ASP A 54 36.76 -15.45 -13.29
CA ASP A 54 37.73 -14.44 -13.70
C ASP A 54 37.26 -13.03 -13.30
N GLY A 55 38.06 -12.01 -13.61
CA GLY A 55 37.74 -10.62 -13.35
C GLY A 55 38.17 -9.72 -14.51
N LEU A 56 37.22 -8.97 -15.05
CA LEU A 56 37.52 -7.77 -15.84
C LEU A 56 38.28 -6.78 -14.95
N CYS A 57 37.79 -6.60 -13.72
CA CYS A 57 38.54 -5.93 -12.68
C CYS A 57 38.62 -6.76 -11.38
N GLY A 58 39.58 -6.41 -10.53
CA GLY A 58 39.70 -6.99 -9.21
C GLY A 58 40.45 -6.09 -8.25
N THR A 59 40.31 -6.39 -6.96
CA THR A 59 40.97 -5.67 -5.87
C THR A 59 41.32 -6.64 -4.75
N PHE A 60 42.29 -6.26 -3.92
CA PHE A 60 42.74 -7.05 -2.77
C PHE A 60 42.36 -6.31 -1.49
N LEU A 61 41.78 -7.03 -0.53
CA LEU A 61 41.51 -6.56 0.81
C LEU A 61 42.61 -7.06 1.76
N PRO A 62 43.58 -6.22 2.16
CA PRO A 62 44.71 -6.67 2.97
C PRO A 62 44.27 -7.18 4.35
N ASP A 63 43.27 -6.53 4.95
CA ASP A 63 42.82 -6.81 6.31
C ASP A 63 42.19 -8.19 6.45
N THR A 64 41.40 -8.61 5.45
CA THR A 64 40.74 -9.93 5.44
C THR A 64 41.52 -10.98 4.64
N LYS A 65 42.54 -10.55 3.89
CA LYS A 65 43.28 -11.37 2.93
C LYS A 65 42.35 -12.02 1.89
N GLU A 66 41.45 -11.22 1.35
CA GLU A 66 40.49 -11.65 0.32
C GLU A 66 40.71 -10.89 -0.99
N TYR A 67 40.44 -11.53 -2.12
CA TYR A 67 40.27 -10.88 -3.42
C TYR A 67 38.80 -10.71 -3.70
N ILE A 68 38.45 -9.56 -4.30
CA ILE A 68 37.17 -9.36 -4.94
C ILE A 68 37.43 -9.21 -6.43
N THR A 69 36.74 -10.00 -7.24
CA THR A 69 36.79 -9.91 -8.71
C THR A 69 35.41 -9.71 -9.28
N SER A 70 35.32 -8.95 -10.37
CA SER A 70 34.09 -8.84 -11.16
C SER A 70 34.36 -9.21 -12.61
N PRO A 71 33.71 -10.25 -13.16
CA PRO A 71 33.89 -10.66 -14.55
C PRO A 71 33.15 -9.74 -15.54
N ASN A 72 32.21 -8.92 -15.06
CA ASN A 72 31.30 -8.13 -15.89
C ASN A 72 31.19 -6.65 -15.48
N CYS A 73 32.02 -6.18 -14.54
CA CYS A 73 32.14 -4.76 -14.19
C CYS A 73 33.60 -4.32 -14.23
N ASP A 74 33.81 -3.04 -14.53
CA ASP A 74 35.11 -2.36 -14.54
C ASP A 74 35.43 -1.66 -13.20
N TYR A 75 34.54 -1.78 -12.21
CA TYR A 75 34.71 -1.26 -10.86
C TYR A 75 34.43 -2.33 -9.79
N ILE A 76 35.02 -2.14 -8.59
CA ILE A 76 34.70 -2.95 -7.41
C ILE A 76 34.15 -2.05 -6.30
N PRO A 77 32.88 -2.19 -5.89
CA PRO A 77 32.33 -1.48 -4.75
C PRO A 77 32.93 -2.01 -3.44
N SER A 78 33.08 -1.12 -2.47
CA SER A 78 33.42 -1.48 -1.10
C SER A 78 32.31 -2.35 -0.51
N PRO A 79 32.58 -3.61 -0.11
CA PRO A 79 31.57 -4.42 0.54
C PRO A 79 31.12 -3.77 1.86
N PRO A 80 29.83 -3.89 2.24
CA PRO A 80 29.34 -3.44 3.55
C PRO A 80 29.85 -4.40 4.64
N MET A 81 31.17 -4.42 4.86
CA MET A 81 31.86 -5.29 5.81
C MET A 81 31.53 -4.90 7.25
N GLY A 82 31.68 -5.86 8.16
CA GLY A 82 31.51 -5.69 9.61
C GLY A 82 30.60 -6.74 10.22
N SER A 83 31.02 -7.31 11.35
CA SER A 83 30.24 -8.31 12.09
C SER A 83 29.00 -7.71 12.78
N THR A 84 29.03 -6.42 13.10
CA THR A 84 27.96 -5.71 13.79
C THR A 84 27.74 -4.34 13.18
N ARG A 85 26.73 -4.20 12.32
CA ARG A 85 26.32 -2.93 11.70
C ARG A 85 24.97 -2.50 12.23
N ASN A 86 24.84 -1.21 12.56
CA ASN A 86 23.58 -0.62 12.97
C ASN A 86 22.78 -0.23 11.72
N LEU A 87 21.62 -0.86 11.52
CA LEU A 87 20.68 -0.47 10.47
C LEU A 87 19.77 0.65 11.00
N TYR A 88 19.86 1.84 10.43
CA TYR A 88 18.97 2.96 10.72
C TYR A 88 18.83 3.83 9.46
N ARG A 89 17.81 4.70 9.44
CA ARG A 89 17.62 5.62 8.33
C ARG A 89 18.61 6.78 8.38
N ARG A 90 19.06 7.20 7.20
CA ARG A 90 19.96 8.33 6.98
C ARG A 90 19.16 9.61 6.73
N SER A 91 19.83 10.74 6.52
CA SER A 91 19.17 12.05 6.31
C SER A 91 18.29 12.11 5.06
N ASP A 92 18.56 11.27 4.06
CA ASP A 92 17.76 11.09 2.86
C ASP A 92 16.64 10.05 3.02
N ALA A 93 16.44 9.52 4.23
CA ALA A 93 15.51 8.45 4.59
C ALA A 93 15.82 7.06 3.99
N HIS A 94 16.96 6.88 3.32
CA HIS A 94 17.49 5.58 2.89
C HIS A 94 18.31 4.92 4.02
N TYR A 95 18.85 3.73 3.76
CA TYR A 95 19.66 2.97 4.73
C TYR A 95 21.18 3.11 4.51
N GLY A 96 21.60 4.03 3.65
CA GLY A 96 23.01 4.22 3.28
C GLY A 96 23.53 3.04 2.46
N ASP A 97 24.74 2.58 2.76
CA ASP A 97 25.38 1.43 2.09
C ASP A 97 24.79 0.06 2.49
N ASP A 98 23.83 0.05 3.42
CA ASP A 98 23.00 -1.12 3.75
C ASP A 98 21.68 -1.15 2.94
N ASP A 99 21.42 -0.15 2.10
CA ASP A 99 20.22 -0.09 1.27
C ASP A 99 20.43 -0.82 -0.07
N PRO A 100 19.71 -1.91 -0.36
CA PRO A 100 19.87 -2.66 -1.62
C PRO A 100 19.51 -1.87 -2.87
N VAL A 101 18.81 -0.72 -2.77
CA VAL A 101 18.54 0.13 -3.94
C VAL A 101 19.64 1.15 -4.21
N CYS A 102 20.52 1.40 -3.24
CA CYS A 102 21.60 2.39 -3.30
C CYS A 102 22.99 1.76 -3.39
N TRP A 103 23.18 0.55 -2.86
CA TRP A 103 24.50 -0.10 -2.79
C TRP A 103 24.42 -1.63 -2.90
N PRO A 104 25.40 -2.30 -3.54
CA PRO A 104 25.39 -3.76 -3.66
C PRO A 104 25.46 -4.44 -2.30
N GLN A 105 24.62 -5.46 -2.10
CA GLN A 105 24.52 -6.20 -0.84
C GLN A 105 25.11 -7.61 -0.97
N PRO A 106 25.47 -8.26 0.15
CA PRO A 106 25.71 -9.69 0.17
C PRO A 106 24.51 -10.45 -0.38
N PHE A 107 24.75 -11.36 -1.32
CA PHE A 107 23.71 -12.16 -1.92
C PHE A 107 23.04 -13.05 -0.86
N ASN A 108 21.71 -13.03 -0.82
CA ASN A 108 20.93 -13.85 0.08
C ASN A 108 19.76 -14.48 -0.70
N LEU A 109 19.77 -15.82 -0.78
CA LEU A 109 18.79 -16.59 -1.54
C LEU A 109 17.36 -16.46 -1.01
N ASN A 110 17.19 -16.14 0.29
CA ASN A 110 15.87 -15.91 0.89
C ASN A 110 15.30 -14.52 0.51
N TYR A 111 16.16 -13.60 0.06
CA TYR A 111 15.82 -12.22 -0.30
C TYR A 111 16.44 -11.82 -1.65
N PRO A 112 16.15 -12.54 -2.75
CA PRO A 112 16.84 -12.32 -4.04
C PRO A 112 16.61 -10.92 -4.62
N TRP A 113 15.54 -10.25 -4.21
CA TRP A 113 15.24 -8.86 -4.58
C TRP A 113 16.31 -7.85 -4.11
N SER A 114 17.19 -8.21 -3.17
CA SER A 114 18.29 -7.33 -2.73
C SER A 114 19.37 -7.12 -3.80
N THR A 115 19.32 -7.87 -4.90
CA THR A 115 20.24 -7.76 -6.04
C THR A 115 19.72 -6.90 -7.20
N ALA A 116 18.58 -6.22 -7.00
CA ALA A 116 17.84 -5.54 -8.06
C ALA A 116 18.46 -4.21 -8.52
N ARG A 117 17.87 -3.62 -9.57
CA ARG A 117 18.33 -2.42 -10.32
C ARG A 117 18.37 -1.13 -9.50
N LYS A 118 19.24 -0.20 -9.91
CA LYS A 118 19.34 1.18 -9.40
C LYS A 118 18.01 1.94 -9.59
N GLU A 119 17.59 2.69 -8.58
CA GLU A 119 16.27 3.35 -8.51
C GLU A 119 15.96 4.30 -9.68
N GLY A 120 16.99 4.97 -10.24
CA GLY A 120 16.82 5.98 -11.29
C GLY A 120 16.36 5.45 -12.65
N VAL A 121 16.62 4.16 -12.95
CA VAL A 121 16.39 3.59 -14.29
C VAL A 121 15.07 2.86 -14.37
N VAL A 122 14.64 2.23 -13.28
CA VAL A 122 13.30 1.64 -13.15
C VAL A 122 12.22 2.66 -13.54
N LYS A 123 12.44 3.94 -13.21
CA LYS A 123 11.53 5.05 -13.54
C LYS A 123 11.50 5.39 -15.04
N LYS A 124 12.62 5.32 -15.76
CA LYS A 124 12.72 5.74 -17.17
C LYS A 124 12.26 4.64 -18.14
N GLU A 125 12.72 3.40 -17.95
CA GLU A 125 12.33 2.28 -18.83
C GLU A 125 10.86 1.91 -18.71
N LEU A 126 10.25 2.02 -17.50
CA LEU A 126 8.80 1.86 -17.35
C LEU A 126 8.01 2.96 -18.06
N THR A 127 8.61 4.13 -18.28
CA THR A 127 7.96 5.22 -19.02
C THR A 127 8.09 4.97 -20.53
N ASP A 128 9.29 4.60 -21.00
CA ASP A 128 9.56 4.34 -22.42
C ASP A 128 8.86 3.05 -22.95
N GLU A 129 8.81 1.98 -22.14
CA GLU A 129 8.07 0.74 -22.43
C GLU A 129 6.56 0.99 -22.48
N LEU A 130 6.04 1.86 -21.60
CA LEU A 130 4.63 2.24 -21.58
C LEU A 130 4.26 3.12 -22.79
N GLU A 131 5.14 4.06 -23.19
CA GLU A 131 4.96 4.86 -24.40
C GLU A 131 4.99 3.97 -25.66
N SER A 132 5.90 2.99 -25.73
CA SER A 132 5.97 2.00 -26.82
C SER A 132 4.73 1.08 -26.89
N GLN A 133 4.23 0.62 -25.74
CA GLN A 133 3.00 -0.21 -25.70
C GLN A 133 1.73 0.61 -26.01
N ILE A 134 1.71 1.91 -25.71
CA ILE A 134 0.65 2.84 -26.13
C ILE A 134 0.69 3.06 -27.65
N GLU A 135 1.88 3.18 -28.26
CA GLU A 135 2.00 3.28 -29.72
C GLU A 135 1.58 1.98 -30.43
N LEU A 136 1.99 0.80 -29.93
CA LEU A 136 1.63 -0.50 -30.50
C LEU A 136 0.12 -0.80 -30.37
N SER A 137 -0.49 -0.47 -29.23
CA SER A 137 -1.93 -0.70 -29.02
C SER A 137 -2.85 0.22 -29.84
N ASN A 138 -2.34 1.34 -30.34
CA ASN A 138 -3.06 2.23 -31.26
C ASN A 138 -3.01 1.75 -32.72
N VAL A 139 -2.01 0.94 -33.09
CA VAL A 139 -1.89 0.36 -34.45
C VAL A 139 -2.81 -0.86 -34.61
N ASP A 140 -2.95 -1.69 -33.57
CA ASP A 140 -3.74 -2.93 -33.65
C ASP A 140 -5.26 -2.75 -33.55
N ARG A 141 -5.75 -1.54 -33.24
CA ARG A 141 -7.19 -1.28 -33.13
C ARG A 141 -7.89 -1.09 -34.50
N TRP A 142 -7.17 -1.13 -35.63
CA TRP A 142 -7.73 -0.87 -36.96
C TRP A 142 -8.13 -2.08 -37.80
N HIS A 143 -7.83 -3.33 -37.40
CA HIS A 143 -8.24 -4.50 -38.20
C HIS A 143 -8.79 -5.67 -37.36
N GLY A 144 -10.08 -5.95 -37.58
CA GLY A 144 -10.53 -7.34 -37.76
C GLY A 144 -11.33 -8.00 -36.63
N THR A 145 -12.64 -7.82 -36.67
CA THR A 145 -13.66 -8.68 -36.04
C THR A 145 -13.64 -10.12 -36.57
N ARG A 146 -13.74 -11.13 -35.67
CA ARG A 146 -14.57 -12.34 -35.86
C ARG A 146 -14.70 -13.19 -34.56
N PRO A 147 -15.79 -13.98 -34.40
CA PRO A 147 -16.21 -14.53 -33.10
C PRO A 147 -16.13 -16.07 -32.95
N ILE A 148 -15.94 -16.47 -31.69
CA ILE A 148 -16.37 -17.70 -30.97
C ILE A 148 -15.81 -19.06 -31.43
N GLU A 149 -15.16 -19.78 -30.51
CA GLU A 149 -15.59 -21.15 -30.17
C GLU A 149 -15.18 -21.58 -28.75
N THR A 150 -16.06 -22.40 -28.18
CA THR A 150 -16.15 -22.79 -26.77
C THR A 150 -15.46 -24.14 -26.58
N ILE A 151 -14.52 -24.28 -25.64
CA ILE A 151 -14.09 -25.60 -25.17
C ILE A 151 -14.08 -25.67 -23.65
N SER A 152 -14.91 -26.59 -23.16
CA SER A 152 -15.02 -27.11 -21.80
C SER A 152 -13.93 -28.16 -21.55
N GLY A 153 -13.30 -28.17 -20.36
CA GLY A 153 -12.32 -29.19 -20.00
C GLY A 153 -11.69 -29.07 -18.61
N ALA A 154 -12.39 -29.63 -17.62
CA ALA A 154 -12.01 -30.13 -16.29
C ALA A 154 -10.56 -29.97 -15.72
N SER A 155 -10.53 -29.42 -14.49
CA SER A 155 -10.06 -30.04 -13.22
C SER A 155 -8.63 -30.58 -13.03
N SER A 156 -8.03 -30.10 -11.93
CA SER A 156 -7.09 -30.77 -11.00
C SER A 156 -5.60 -30.48 -11.18
N LEU A 157 -5.07 -29.62 -10.28
CA LEU A 157 -3.95 -29.90 -9.35
C LEU A 157 -3.63 -28.62 -8.56
N ARG A 158 -4.05 -28.55 -7.29
CA ARG A 158 -3.57 -27.54 -6.34
C ARG A 158 -2.25 -28.03 -5.74
N ASN A 159 -1.14 -27.51 -6.24
CA ASN A 159 0.12 -27.48 -5.51
C ASN A 159 0.42 -26.01 -5.17
N ILE A 160 0.29 -25.67 -3.90
CA ILE A 160 0.64 -24.35 -3.37
C ILE A 160 2.18 -24.28 -3.39
N ARG A 161 2.75 -23.59 -4.38
CA ARG A 161 4.15 -23.15 -4.34
C ARG A 161 4.21 -21.79 -3.66
N THR A 162 5.14 -21.64 -2.73
CA THR A 162 5.44 -20.37 -2.04
C THR A 162 5.99 -19.33 -3.02
N PRO A 163 5.81 -18.02 -2.76
CA PRO A 163 6.24 -16.93 -3.66
C PRO A 163 7.73 -16.96 -4.03
N SER A 164 8.60 -17.43 -3.12
CA SER A 164 10.05 -17.55 -3.32
C SER A 164 10.40 -18.52 -4.46
N THR A 165 9.56 -19.55 -4.69
CA THR A 165 9.78 -20.55 -5.74
C THR A 165 9.41 -20.00 -7.12
N LEU A 166 8.43 -19.10 -7.20
CA LEU A 166 7.93 -18.52 -8.46
C LEU A 166 8.92 -17.53 -9.08
N PHE A 167 9.56 -16.70 -8.26
CA PHE A 167 10.60 -15.77 -8.72
C PHE A 167 11.79 -16.52 -9.34
N LEU A 168 12.24 -17.62 -8.73
CA LEU A 168 13.32 -18.45 -9.28
C LEU A 168 12.88 -19.24 -10.52
N THR A 169 11.60 -19.63 -10.61
CA THR A 169 11.07 -20.39 -11.77
C THR A 169 11.01 -19.50 -13.02
N ILE A 170 10.65 -18.22 -12.90
CA ILE A 170 10.64 -17.26 -14.02
C ILE A 170 12.05 -17.09 -14.60
N TRP A 171 13.09 -17.12 -13.76
CA TRP A 171 14.48 -17.01 -14.19
C TRP A 171 15.12 -18.33 -14.67
N THR A 172 14.61 -19.49 -14.26
CA THR A 172 15.24 -20.80 -14.57
C THR A 172 14.56 -21.61 -15.68
N THR A 173 13.32 -21.28 -16.07
CA THR A 173 12.53 -22.12 -17.00
C THR A 173 12.32 -21.57 -18.42
N ASN A 174 12.95 -20.45 -18.78
CA ASN A 174 13.04 -19.98 -20.17
C ASN A 174 14.47 -20.11 -20.72
N PRO A 175 14.93 -21.29 -21.17
CA PRO A 175 16.11 -21.39 -21.99
C PRO A 175 15.70 -21.21 -23.46
N VAL A 176 15.42 -19.97 -23.88
CA VAL A 176 15.54 -19.65 -25.32
C VAL A 176 17.02 -19.43 -25.56
N VAL A 177 17.71 -20.52 -25.91
CA VAL A 177 19.11 -20.51 -26.33
C VAL A 177 19.19 -19.72 -27.63
N SER A 178 19.49 -18.43 -27.51
CA SER A 178 20.19 -17.70 -28.57
C SER A 178 21.69 -17.80 -28.27
N PRO A 179 22.55 -17.94 -29.30
CA PRO A 179 24.00 -18.07 -29.11
C PRO A 179 24.56 -16.83 -28.39
N PRO A 180 25.75 -16.93 -27.75
CA PRO A 180 26.27 -15.87 -26.89
C PRO A 180 26.46 -14.59 -27.71
N MET A 181 25.51 -13.67 -27.61
CA MET A 181 25.76 -12.29 -27.96
C MET A 181 26.85 -11.79 -27.02
N TYR A 182 27.89 -11.22 -27.61
CA TYR A 182 29.03 -10.58 -26.99
C TYR A 182 28.67 -9.93 -25.65
N LEU A 183 29.55 -10.09 -24.65
CA LEU A 183 29.55 -9.37 -23.37
C LEU A 183 29.45 -7.86 -23.63
N SER A 184 28.23 -7.36 -23.84
CA SER A 184 27.95 -5.93 -23.82
C SER A 184 28.22 -5.52 -22.39
N HIS A 185 29.14 -4.57 -22.22
CA HIS A 185 29.43 -3.88 -20.97
C HIS A 185 28.17 -3.81 -20.10
N SER A 186 28.25 -4.33 -18.88
CA SER A 186 27.18 -4.31 -17.90
C SER A 186 26.40 -3.01 -18.00
N ASN A 187 25.09 -3.09 -18.19
CA ASN A 187 24.25 -1.90 -18.09
C ASN A 187 24.57 -1.24 -16.75
N ASP A 188 25.01 0.02 -16.77
CA ASP A 188 25.37 0.84 -15.58
C ASP A 188 24.27 0.93 -14.51
N ASN A 189 23.12 0.32 -14.78
CA ASN A 189 21.85 0.43 -14.09
C ASN A 189 21.57 -0.75 -13.16
N GLU A 190 22.39 -1.80 -13.17
CA GLU A 190 22.23 -2.98 -12.31
C GLU A 190 23.16 -2.88 -11.10
N MET A 191 22.65 -3.20 -9.91
CA MET A 191 23.43 -3.05 -8.66
C MET A 191 24.40 -4.22 -8.46
N GLY A 192 23.94 -5.44 -8.73
CA GLY A 192 24.70 -6.67 -8.47
C GLY A 192 24.70 -7.10 -7.01
N ALA A 193 25.58 -8.05 -6.70
CA ALA A 193 25.73 -8.57 -5.35
C ALA A 193 27.14 -9.09 -5.05
N PHE A 194 27.49 -9.05 -3.77
CA PHE A 194 28.67 -9.74 -3.25
C PHE A 194 28.37 -11.21 -3.00
N VAL A 195 29.21 -12.10 -3.50
CA VAL A 195 29.04 -13.56 -3.37
C VAL A 195 30.32 -14.20 -2.86
N TRP A 196 30.18 -15.29 -2.11
CA TRP A 196 31.31 -16.03 -1.50
C TRP A 196 31.44 -17.47 -2.00
N ASN A 197 30.55 -17.92 -2.90
CA ASN A 197 30.57 -19.29 -3.41
C ASN A 197 30.35 -19.33 -4.93
N ASP A 198 30.92 -20.35 -5.58
CA ASP A 198 30.89 -20.53 -7.04
C ASP A 198 29.47 -20.64 -7.60
N ARG A 199 28.55 -21.23 -6.83
CA ARG A 199 27.18 -21.48 -7.29
C ARG A 199 26.44 -20.17 -7.50
N ASP A 200 26.49 -19.29 -6.52
CA ASP A 200 25.79 -17.99 -6.57
C ASP A 200 26.47 -17.06 -7.58
N ALA A 201 27.81 -17.04 -7.61
CA ALA A 201 28.57 -16.29 -8.60
C ALA A 201 28.21 -16.69 -10.04
N ARG A 202 28.19 -18.00 -10.33
CA ARG A 202 27.80 -18.51 -11.65
C ARG A 202 26.35 -18.19 -11.99
N MET A 203 25.45 -18.32 -11.02
CA MET A 203 24.02 -18.03 -11.23
C MET A 203 23.79 -16.56 -11.59
N LEU A 204 24.37 -15.62 -10.84
CA LEU A 204 24.24 -14.19 -11.12
C LEU A 204 24.94 -13.80 -12.43
N PHE A 205 26.12 -14.37 -12.70
CA PHE A 205 26.84 -14.14 -13.96
C PHE A 205 26.03 -14.60 -15.17
N ASN A 206 25.47 -15.81 -15.14
CA ASN A 206 24.61 -16.33 -16.20
C ASN A 206 23.30 -15.52 -16.36
N ALA A 207 22.87 -14.85 -15.29
CA ALA A 207 21.72 -13.94 -15.31
C ALA A 207 22.07 -12.55 -15.87
N GLY A 208 23.33 -12.28 -16.21
CA GLY A 208 23.80 -10.98 -16.70
C GLY A 208 23.99 -9.92 -15.60
N LEU A 209 23.79 -10.29 -14.33
CA LEU A 209 23.85 -9.35 -13.20
C LEU A 209 25.31 -9.09 -12.79
N PRO A 210 25.68 -7.87 -12.39
CA PRO A 210 26.98 -7.56 -11.81
C PRO A 210 27.34 -8.50 -10.65
N VAL A 211 28.51 -9.15 -10.74
CA VAL A 211 29.01 -10.09 -9.72
C VAL A 211 30.25 -9.52 -9.05
N PHE A 212 30.26 -9.49 -7.73
CA PHE A 212 31.45 -9.15 -6.94
C PHE A 212 31.87 -10.38 -6.13
N PHE A 213 32.71 -11.22 -6.73
CA PHE A 213 33.07 -12.52 -6.18
C PHE A 213 34.23 -12.40 -5.19
N ILE A 214 33.92 -12.60 -3.91
CA ILE A 214 34.87 -12.54 -2.80
C ILE A 214 35.44 -13.92 -2.52
N ARG A 215 36.78 -14.04 -2.52
CA ARG A 215 37.49 -15.29 -2.30
C ARG A 215 38.73 -15.10 -1.43
N PRO A 216 39.10 -16.10 -0.60
CA PRO A 216 40.40 -16.10 0.07
C PRO A 216 41.57 -16.00 -0.91
N TRP A 217 42.61 -15.26 -0.55
CA TRP A 217 43.76 -15.06 -1.43
C TRP A 217 44.50 -16.34 -1.83
N ASN A 218 44.47 -17.35 -0.98
CA ASN A 218 45.16 -18.62 -1.19
C ASN A 218 44.48 -19.54 -2.22
N VAL A 219 43.24 -19.23 -2.63
CA VAL A 219 42.54 -19.94 -3.72
C VAL A 219 42.65 -19.21 -5.07
N PHE A 220 43.38 -18.10 -5.10
CA PHE A 220 43.58 -17.27 -6.28
C PHE A 220 44.83 -17.70 -7.07
N ASP A 221 44.79 -18.87 -7.71
CA ASP A 221 45.95 -19.50 -8.37
C ASP A 221 45.95 -19.42 -9.91
N ARG A 222 44.77 -19.36 -10.54
CA ARG A 222 44.59 -19.52 -12.00
C ARG A 222 43.63 -18.53 -12.65
N GLN A 223 43.07 -17.62 -11.87
CA GLN A 223 42.10 -16.64 -12.34
C GLN A 223 42.78 -15.51 -13.10
N ILE A 224 42.14 -15.05 -14.14
CA ILE A 224 42.58 -13.88 -14.91
C ILE A 224 41.96 -12.63 -14.30
N VAL A 225 42.78 -11.62 -14.00
CA VAL A 225 42.31 -10.27 -13.65
C VAL A 225 42.92 -9.30 -14.64
N GLU A 226 42.09 -8.69 -15.47
CA GLU A 226 42.59 -7.77 -16.51
C GLU A 226 43.04 -6.43 -15.92
N GLN A 227 42.32 -5.93 -14.91
CA GLN A 227 42.62 -4.64 -14.27
C GLN A 227 42.55 -4.71 -12.74
N PHE A 228 43.59 -4.24 -12.07
CA PHE A 228 43.50 -3.96 -10.64
C PHE A 228 42.86 -2.59 -10.42
N THR A 229 41.81 -2.51 -9.60
CA THR A 229 41.04 -1.28 -9.37
C THR A 229 40.90 -0.99 -7.88
N PRO A 230 40.98 0.29 -7.44
CA PRO A 230 40.70 0.66 -6.07
C PRO A 230 39.22 0.43 -5.73
N LEU A 231 38.93 0.21 -4.44
CA LEU A 231 37.55 0.11 -3.97
C LEU A 231 36.79 1.42 -4.18
N LEU A 232 35.65 1.32 -4.86
CA LEU A 232 34.68 2.39 -4.94
C LEU A 232 33.97 2.51 -3.58
N GLN A 233 34.21 3.61 -2.88
CA GLN A 233 33.60 3.91 -1.58
C GLN A 233 32.20 4.50 -1.75
N PRO A 234 31.23 4.18 -0.87
CA PRO A 234 29.90 4.81 -0.89
C PRO A 234 30.06 6.30 -0.58
N LYS A 235 29.78 7.16 -1.57
CA LYS A 235 29.91 8.62 -1.46
C LYS A 235 28.70 9.32 -2.07
N LEU A 236 28.45 10.55 -1.61
CA LEU A 236 27.46 11.42 -2.22
C LEU A 236 27.79 11.72 -3.69
N PRO A 237 26.78 11.84 -4.57
CA PRO A 237 25.34 11.79 -4.28
C PRO A 237 24.75 10.38 -4.26
N GLN A 238 25.55 9.33 -4.45
CA GLN A 238 25.07 7.95 -4.67
C GLN A 238 24.56 7.32 -3.38
N VAL A 239 25.21 7.58 -2.25
CA VAL A 239 24.85 7.04 -0.94
C VAL A 239 25.05 8.09 0.14
N GLU A 240 23.98 8.45 0.85
CA GLU A 240 24.05 9.29 2.05
C GLU A 240 24.46 8.44 3.26
N MET A 241 25.58 8.79 3.87
CA MET A 241 26.11 8.10 5.06
C MET A 241 25.88 8.90 6.35
N GLY A 242 25.54 10.18 6.22
CA GLY A 242 25.26 11.08 7.34
C GLY A 242 24.06 10.62 8.17
N PRO A 243 24.13 10.69 9.52
CA PRO A 243 22.95 10.50 10.34
C PRO A 243 21.96 11.64 10.10
N ALA A 244 20.67 11.33 10.14
CA ALA A 244 19.66 12.38 10.20
C ALA A 244 19.82 13.26 11.44
N ASN A 245 19.27 14.48 11.41
CA ASN A 245 19.22 15.37 12.56
C ASN A 245 17.76 15.76 12.87
N PRO A 246 17.17 15.27 13.98
CA PRO A 246 17.76 14.34 14.95
C PRO A 246 17.96 12.93 14.38
N PRO A 247 18.87 12.11 14.97
CA PRO A 247 19.16 10.76 14.46
C PRO A 247 17.96 9.82 14.63
N TYR A 248 17.72 8.97 13.63
CA TYR A 248 16.73 7.90 13.71
C TYR A 248 17.18 6.77 14.65
N HIS A 249 16.22 6.05 15.23
CA HIS A 249 16.50 4.86 16.04
C HIS A 249 17.07 3.73 15.18
N THR A 250 17.98 2.96 15.78
CA THR A 250 18.46 1.69 15.22
C THR A 250 17.31 0.70 15.10
N ILE A 251 17.07 0.23 13.87
CA ILE A 251 16.05 -0.78 13.55
C ILE A 251 16.54 -2.15 13.97
N THR A 252 17.77 -2.50 13.61
CA THR A 252 18.42 -3.75 14.01
C THR A 252 19.94 -3.60 14.01
N MET A 253 20.64 -4.52 14.68
CA MET A 253 22.08 -4.64 14.65
C MET A 253 22.45 -6.05 14.20
N GLY A 254 23.32 -6.17 13.21
CA GLY A 254 23.74 -7.49 12.72
C GLY A 254 24.70 -7.43 11.55
N GLN A 255 25.06 -8.62 11.04
CA GLN A 255 25.89 -8.77 9.84
C GLN A 255 25.13 -8.29 8.60
N ALA A 256 25.82 -7.68 7.63
CA ALA A 256 25.19 -7.13 6.42
C ALA A 256 24.39 -8.17 5.62
N GLY A 257 24.83 -9.43 5.59
CA GLY A 257 24.18 -10.51 4.87
C GLY A 257 23.16 -11.33 5.67
N SER A 258 22.87 -10.98 6.93
CA SER A 258 22.02 -11.83 7.77
C SER A 258 20.55 -11.76 7.37
N ASP A 259 19.85 -12.90 7.51
CA ASP A 259 18.40 -12.99 7.27
C ASP A 259 17.63 -12.00 8.16
N ASP A 260 18.08 -11.79 9.40
CA ASP A 260 17.49 -10.84 10.33
C ASP A 260 17.58 -9.39 9.82
N LYS A 261 18.69 -9.03 9.17
CA LYS A 261 18.88 -7.68 8.63
C LYS A 261 17.98 -7.44 7.42
N PHE A 262 17.93 -8.36 6.47
CA PHE A 262 17.02 -8.25 5.33
C PHE A 262 15.55 -8.29 5.74
N SER A 263 15.19 -9.13 6.72
CA SER A 263 13.86 -9.16 7.31
C SER A 263 13.50 -7.81 7.95
N ALA A 264 14.42 -7.24 8.74
CA ALA A 264 14.22 -5.95 9.39
C ALA A 264 14.10 -4.80 8.37
N LEU A 265 14.92 -4.79 7.32
CA LEU A 265 14.84 -3.81 6.23
C LEU A 265 13.49 -3.89 5.51
N ARG A 266 13.05 -5.11 5.17
CA ARG A 266 11.73 -5.35 4.56
C ARG A 266 10.60 -4.90 5.47
N GLN A 267 10.61 -5.28 6.75
CA GLN A 267 9.60 -4.86 7.72
C GLN A 267 9.58 -3.35 7.94
N ALA A 268 10.74 -2.71 8.04
CA ALA A 268 10.84 -1.26 8.18
C ALA A 268 10.31 -0.53 6.95
N SER A 269 10.54 -1.08 5.75
CA SER A 269 10.02 -0.55 4.49
C SER A 269 8.50 -0.68 4.42
N ILE A 270 7.93 -1.84 4.79
CA ILE A 270 6.47 -2.05 4.83
C ILE A 270 5.81 -1.14 5.87
N ARG A 271 6.39 -1.04 7.08
CA ARG A 271 5.88 -0.19 8.15
C ARG A 271 5.83 1.30 7.78
N CYS A 272 6.62 1.76 6.81
CA CYS A 272 6.48 3.12 6.27
C CYS A 272 5.09 3.40 5.67
N PHE A 273 4.42 2.35 5.19
CA PHE A 273 3.11 2.43 4.57
C PHE A 273 1.98 2.11 5.55
N ASP A 274 2.25 1.35 6.61
CA ASP A 274 1.25 0.96 7.61
C ASP A 274 0.97 2.03 8.68
N THR A 275 1.81 3.06 8.82
CA THR A 275 1.56 4.13 9.80
C THR A 275 0.45 5.07 9.34
N VAL A 276 -0.59 5.22 10.18
CA VAL A 276 -1.76 6.12 9.99
C VAL A 276 -1.36 7.57 9.72
N SER A 277 -0.17 7.94 10.20
CA SER A 277 0.49 9.20 9.86
C SER A 277 1.92 8.91 9.40
N PRO A 278 2.32 9.29 8.17
CA PRO A 278 3.72 9.16 7.73
C PRO A 278 4.69 9.99 8.59
N PHE A 279 4.16 10.86 9.47
CA PHE A 279 4.93 11.67 10.42
C PHE A 279 5.08 11.06 11.80
N GLN A 280 4.42 9.96 12.12
CA GLN A 280 4.72 9.26 13.40
C GLN A 280 6.16 8.73 13.43
N ASN A 281 6.76 8.50 12.27
CA ASN A 281 8.16 8.13 12.12
C ASN A 281 9.07 9.28 11.62
N LEU A 282 8.52 10.42 11.17
CA LEU A 282 9.30 11.63 10.89
C LEU A 282 9.33 12.44 12.18
N HIS A 283 10.44 12.36 12.90
CA HIS A 283 10.66 13.22 14.05
C HIS A 283 10.77 14.66 13.57
N ILE A 284 9.67 15.43 13.64
CA ILE A 284 9.71 16.87 13.38
C ILE A 284 10.51 17.49 14.54
N PRO A 285 11.62 18.21 14.28
CA PRO A 285 12.37 18.87 15.34
C PRO A 285 11.45 19.89 16.05
N GLY A 286 11.21 19.71 17.36
CA GLY A 286 10.44 20.67 18.17
C GLY A 286 9.04 20.23 18.67
N GLY A 287 8.76 18.93 18.77
CA GLY A 287 7.53 18.45 19.42
C GLY A 287 7.47 18.81 20.91
N TYR A 288 6.59 19.77 21.24
CA TYR A 288 6.24 20.25 22.57
C TYR A 288 6.01 19.11 23.58
N SER A 289 6.88 18.98 24.58
CA SER A 289 6.50 18.50 25.91
C SER A 289 5.71 19.61 26.61
N SER A 290 4.43 19.80 26.25
CA SER A 290 3.55 20.64 27.07
C SER A 290 3.02 19.82 28.24
N SER A 291 3.82 19.72 29.28
CA SER A 291 3.35 19.43 30.64
C SER A 291 2.57 20.65 31.16
N PHE A 292 1.34 20.87 30.68
CA PHE A 292 0.40 21.69 31.42
C PHE A 292 -0.24 20.83 32.51
N GLN A 293 0.35 20.87 33.70
CA GLN A 293 -0.39 20.61 34.93
C GLN A 293 -1.46 21.71 35.05
N LEU A 294 -2.71 21.39 34.70
CA LEU A 294 -3.83 22.22 35.12
C LEU A 294 -3.97 22.06 36.64
N GLY A 295 -3.38 23.01 37.36
CA GLY A 295 -3.52 23.15 38.80
C GLY A 295 -4.98 23.34 39.19
N ASN A 296 -5.32 22.73 40.33
CA ASN A 296 -6.53 22.98 41.11
C ASN A 296 -6.67 24.48 41.41
N GLY A 297 -7.41 25.20 40.57
CA GLY A 297 -7.67 26.63 40.71
C GLY A 297 -9.16 26.93 40.64
N ARG A 298 -9.81 26.84 41.81
CA ARG A 298 -11.17 27.30 42.10
C ARG A 298 -11.28 28.80 41.80
N ILE A 299 -12.09 29.19 40.82
CA ILE A 299 -12.59 30.56 40.70
C ILE A 299 -14.11 30.53 40.85
N THR A 300 -14.55 30.91 42.04
CA THR A 300 -15.90 31.34 42.38
C THR A 300 -16.00 32.85 42.21
N ALA A 301 -17.01 33.36 41.49
CA ALA A 301 -17.71 34.62 41.76
C ALA A 301 -18.99 34.74 40.87
N PRO A 302 -19.91 35.69 41.10
CA PRO A 302 -21.27 35.36 41.57
C PRO A 302 -22.41 36.06 40.78
N ALA A 303 -23.67 35.71 41.11
CA ALA A 303 -24.92 36.50 41.11
C ALA A 303 -26.10 35.62 40.60
N SER A 304 -27.15 35.22 41.35
CA SER A 304 -28.22 35.94 42.10
C SER A 304 -29.00 36.95 41.23
N SER A 305 -30.32 36.92 40.99
CA SER A 305 -31.49 36.11 41.39
C SER A 305 -32.70 36.51 40.44
N PRO A 306 -34.02 36.38 40.76
CA PRO A 306 -35.01 35.52 40.06
C PRO A 306 -36.30 36.31 39.62
N PRO A 307 -37.54 35.82 39.81
CA PRO A 307 -38.33 34.85 39.03
C PRO A 307 -39.56 35.50 38.33
N SER A 308 -40.33 34.75 37.53
CA SER A 308 -41.72 35.11 37.24
C SER A 308 -42.59 33.87 37.09
N HIS A 309 -43.58 33.79 37.99
CA HIS A 309 -44.74 32.91 38.01
C HIS A 309 -45.77 33.32 36.95
N LEU A 310 -46.55 32.35 36.46
CA LEU A 310 -48.03 32.26 36.41
C LEU A 310 -48.47 31.32 35.27
N HIS A 311 -49.16 30.22 35.61
CA HIS A 311 -50.60 29.98 35.35
C HIS A 311 -50.80 29.41 33.92
N GLU A 312 -51.48 28.28 33.68
CA GLU A 312 -52.85 27.98 34.07
C GLU A 312 -53.14 26.48 33.86
N GLN A 313 -54.10 25.98 34.64
CA GLN A 313 -54.66 24.63 34.56
C GLN A 313 -55.49 24.44 33.29
N LEU A 314 -55.67 23.20 32.83
CA LEU A 314 -57.02 22.61 32.69
C LEU A 314 -56.98 21.12 32.32
N SER A 315 -57.79 20.41 33.10
CA SER A 315 -58.16 19.01 33.01
C SER A 315 -58.97 18.68 31.74
N SER A 316 -58.84 17.45 31.25
CA SER A 316 -60.02 16.72 30.76
C SER A 316 -59.81 15.21 30.87
N SER A 317 -60.41 14.67 31.91
CA SER A 317 -60.81 13.28 32.09
C SER A 317 -61.77 12.81 31.00
N HIS A 318 -61.50 11.64 30.40
CA HIS A 318 -62.55 10.79 29.82
C HIS A 318 -62.39 9.35 30.27
N THR A 319 -63.23 9.00 31.22
CA THR A 319 -63.71 7.66 31.56
C THR A 319 -64.62 7.15 30.43
N SER A 320 -64.37 5.93 29.94
CA SER A 320 -65.46 5.02 29.55
C SER A 320 -64.97 3.57 29.54
N LEU A 321 -65.69 2.80 30.36
CA LEU A 321 -65.58 1.38 30.71
C LEU A 321 -66.36 0.52 29.67
N PRO A 322 -66.51 -0.81 29.83
CA PRO A 322 -66.18 -1.80 28.82
C PRO A 322 -67.41 -2.43 28.15
N HIS A 323 -67.21 -3.12 27.02
CA HIS A 323 -68.18 -4.10 26.55
C HIS A 323 -67.62 -5.53 26.52
N HIS A 324 -68.23 -6.32 27.39
CA HIS A 324 -68.20 -7.76 27.47
C HIS A 324 -69.04 -8.37 26.34
N GLY A 325 -68.60 -9.49 25.78
CA GLY A 325 -69.32 -10.24 24.75
C GLY A 325 -68.70 -11.60 24.48
N GLN A 326 -68.96 -12.55 25.38
CA GLN A 326 -68.77 -13.98 25.14
C GLN A 326 -69.84 -14.49 24.16
N HIS A 327 -69.50 -15.48 23.32
CA HIS A 327 -70.33 -16.56 22.72
C HIS A 327 -69.58 -17.04 21.46
N ALA A 328 -69.64 -18.27 20.97
CA ALA A 328 -69.86 -19.61 21.50
C ALA A 328 -69.37 -20.54 20.38
N LYS A 329 -69.01 -21.77 20.73
CA LYS A 329 -68.53 -22.82 19.82
C LYS A 329 -69.62 -23.25 18.83
N SER A 330 -69.26 -23.49 17.57
CA SER A 330 -70.01 -24.35 16.67
C SER A 330 -69.05 -25.05 15.70
N ARG A 331 -68.97 -26.37 15.83
CA ARG A 331 -68.44 -27.30 14.83
C ARG A 331 -69.51 -27.46 13.75
N LEU A 332 -69.13 -27.47 12.47
CA LEU A 332 -69.66 -28.42 11.49
C LEU A 332 -68.83 -28.44 10.20
N ARG A 333 -69.04 -29.55 9.50
CA ARG A 333 -68.22 -30.23 8.50
C ARG A 333 -68.30 -29.62 7.09
N HIS A 334 -67.23 -29.84 6.33
CA HIS A 334 -67.17 -30.19 4.91
C HIS A 334 -68.19 -29.56 3.93
N SER A 335 -67.68 -28.70 3.05
CA SER A 335 -68.04 -28.74 1.63
C SER A 335 -66.88 -28.20 0.78
N GLN A 336 -66.41 -29.03 -0.14
CA GLN A 336 -65.60 -28.62 -1.28
C GLN A 336 -66.49 -27.76 -2.18
N ALA A 337 -66.12 -26.50 -2.38
CA ALA A 337 -66.71 -25.66 -3.42
C ALA A 337 -65.63 -24.70 -3.96
N THR A 338 -65.32 -24.92 -5.24
CA THR A 338 -64.88 -23.95 -6.26
C THR A 338 -64.33 -22.62 -5.76
N ARG A 339 -63.02 -22.44 -5.96
CA ARG A 339 -62.25 -21.21 -5.75
C ARG A 339 -62.83 -20.05 -6.55
N SER A 340 -63.75 -19.31 -5.95
CA SER A 340 -64.09 -17.95 -6.36
C SER A 340 -62.90 -17.04 -6.05
N ALA A 341 -62.28 -16.53 -7.11
CA ALA A 341 -61.18 -15.58 -7.03
C ALA A 341 -61.69 -14.27 -6.42
N LYS A 342 -61.48 -14.09 -5.11
CA LYS A 342 -61.67 -12.80 -4.46
C LYS A 342 -60.82 -11.75 -5.20
N PRO A 343 -61.39 -10.58 -5.58
CA PRO A 343 -60.61 -9.50 -6.14
C PRO A 343 -59.53 -9.10 -5.13
N ARG A 344 -58.27 -9.29 -5.51
CA ARG A 344 -57.12 -8.78 -4.74
C ARG A 344 -57.29 -7.27 -4.68
N LYS A 345 -57.49 -6.75 -3.47
CA LYS A 345 -57.40 -5.30 -3.22
C LYS A 345 -56.03 -4.83 -3.76
N PRO A 346 -55.96 -3.74 -4.52
CA PRO A 346 -54.67 -3.18 -4.93
C PRO A 346 -53.87 -2.90 -3.66
N ASP A 347 -52.69 -3.52 -3.54
CA ASP A 347 -51.75 -3.23 -2.46
C ASP A 347 -51.42 -1.72 -2.54
N MET A 348 -51.97 -0.93 -1.62
CA MET A 348 -51.77 0.53 -1.55
C MET A 348 -50.33 0.94 -1.17
N ASN A 349 -49.43 -0.02 -0.97
CA ASN A 349 -48.03 0.28 -0.74
C ASN A 349 -47.35 0.43 -2.11
N SER A 350 -47.41 1.63 -2.68
CA SER A 350 -46.60 2.01 -3.83
C SER A 350 -45.15 1.57 -3.61
N PRO A 351 -44.53 0.85 -4.56
CA PRO A 351 -43.22 0.25 -4.38
C PRO A 351 -42.23 1.31 -3.92
N THR A 352 -41.66 1.11 -2.73
CA THR A 352 -40.65 2.00 -2.15
C THR A 352 -39.52 2.15 -3.17
N VAL A 353 -39.40 3.33 -3.78
CA VAL A 353 -38.37 3.61 -4.79
C VAL A 353 -37.02 3.41 -4.13
N GLN A 354 -36.37 2.29 -4.42
CA GLN A 354 -35.04 2.00 -3.91
C GLN A 354 -34.06 2.94 -4.60
N ARG A 355 -33.28 3.67 -3.81
CA ARG A 355 -32.24 4.55 -4.35
C ARG A 355 -31.30 3.73 -5.23
N ASN A 356 -31.04 4.24 -6.44
CA ASN A 356 -30.02 3.70 -7.33
C ASN A 356 -28.64 3.86 -6.66
N THR A 357 -28.01 2.74 -6.30
CA THR A 357 -26.67 2.71 -5.66
C THR A 357 -25.54 3.18 -6.57
N PHE A 358 -25.77 3.24 -7.88
CA PHE A 358 -24.83 3.77 -8.88
C PHE A 358 -25.06 5.27 -9.13
N ALA A 359 -26.21 5.79 -8.74
CA ALA A 359 -26.45 7.23 -8.78
C ALA A 359 -25.73 7.91 -7.61
N ASP A 360 -25.16 9.07 -7.91
CA ASP A 360 -24.45 9.85 -6.92
C ASP A 360 -25.40 10.43 -5.85
N LEU A 361 -24.88 11.07 -4.80
CA LEU A 361 -25.72 11.83 -3.85
C LEU A 361 -26.46 12.96 -4.60
N PRO A 362 -27.69 13.31 -4.20
CA PRO A 362 -28.50 14.32 -4.89
C PRO A 362 -27.77 15.66 -4.92
N GLU A 363 -27.50 16.18 -6.12
CA GLU A 363 -26.73 17.43 -6.31
C GLU A 363 -27.47 18.65 -5.79
N ASP A 364 -28.81 18.63 -5.83
CA ASP A 364 -29.66 19.75 -5.42
C ASP A 364 -29.85 19.85 -3.89
N ASP A 365 -29.31 18.90 -3.12
CA ASP A 365 -29.44 18.92 -1.66
C ASP A 365 -28.33 19.78 -1.02
N PRO A 366 -28.67 20.86 -0.29
CA PRO A 366 -27.68 21.79 0.28
C PRO A 366 -26.75 21.16 1.33
N LEU A 367 -27.11 19.98 1.84
CA LEU A 367 -26.32 19.21 2.80
C LEU A 367 -25.32 18.26 2.12
N VAL A 368 -25.44 18.06 0.80
CA VAL A 368 -24.52 17.24 0.01
C VAL A 368 -23.33 18.11 -0.41
N PRO A 369 -22.09 17.71 -0.09
CA PRO A 369 -20.90 18.40 -0.59
C PRO A 369 -20.80 18.25 -2.12
N PRO A 370 -20.36 19.29 -2.86
CA PRO A 370 -20.27 19.23 -4.31
C PRO A 370 -19.40 18.06 -4.80
N ALA A 371 -19.85 17.41 -5.88
CA ALA A 371 -19.09 16.36 -6.52
C ALA A 371 -17.79 16.91 -7.11
N ILE A 372 -16.72 16.11 -7.11
CA ILE A 372 -15.53 16.45 -7.89
C ILE A 372 -15.89 16.22 -9.35
N THR A 373 -15.73 17.23 -10.22
CA THR A 373 -16.19 17.19 -11.61
C THR A 373 -15.74 15.95 -12.38
N ALA A 374 -14.48 15.53 -12.21
CA ALA A 374 -13.94 14.36 -12.88
C ALA A 374 -14.45 13.02 -12.32
N TRP A 375 -14.93 13.01 -11.08
CA TRP A 375 -15.51 11.84 -10.42
C TRP A 375 -17.03 11.78 -10.58
N LYS A 376 -17.64 12.90 -10.92
CA LYS A 376 -19.07 13.00 -11.22
C LYS A 376 -19.39 11.99 -12.31
N ASP A 377 -20.46 11.23 -12.08
CA ASP A 377 -20.97 10.22 -13.00
C ASP A 377 -20.07 9.01 -13.27
N VAL A 378 -18.90 8.91 -12.66
CA VAL A 378 -18.00 7.76 -12.90
C VAL A 378 -18.63 6.44 -12.46
N ASN A 379 -19.47 6.43 -11.41
CA ASN A 379 -20.22 5.22 -11.05
C ASN A 379 -21.22 4.76 -12.14
N LYS A 380 -21.59 5.62 -13.09
CA LYS A 380 -22.45 5.27 -14.24
C LYS A 380 -21.69 4.55 -15.34
N THR A 381 -20.35 4.63 -15.37
CA THR A 381 -19.53 3.92 -16.37
C THR A 381 -19.34 2.44 -16.01
N ILE A 382 -19.67 2.05 -14.77
CA ILE A 382 -19.61 0.67 -14.32
C ILE A 382 -20.54 -0.21 -15.18
N ASN A 383 -19.97 -1.22 -15.82
CA ASN A 383 -20.74 -2.24 -16.50
C ASN A 383 -21.45 -3.15 -15.47
N GLN A 384 -22.77 -3.04 -15.40
CA GLN A 384 -23.61 -3.78 -14.43
C GLN A 384 -23.96 -5.20 -14.90
N ASN A 385 -23.62 -5.57 -16.14
CA ASN A 385 -24.06 -6.83 -16.73
C ASN A 385 -23.46 -8.03 -15.97
N GLY A 386 -24.34 -8.87 -15.41
CA GLY A 386 -23.98 -10.16 -14.81
C GLY A 386 -23.51 -10.12 -13.36
N VAL A 387 -23.55 -8.97 -12.67
CA VAL A 387 -23.12 -8.87 -11.27
C VAL A 387 -24.32 -8.84 -10.33
N LEU A 388 -24.49 -9.89 -9.53
CA LEU A 388 -25.43 -9.87 -8.40
C LEU A 388 -24.91 -8.92 -7.32
N PRO A 389 -25.76 -8.06 -6.75
CA PRO A 389 -25.34 -7.11 -5.72
C PRO A 389 -24.78 -7.87 -4.51
N GLY A 390 -23.49 -7.70 -4.26
CA GLY A 390 -22.81 -8.26 -3.10
C GLY A 390 -23.31 -7.65 -1.80
N LYS A 391 -23.13 -8.37 -0.68
CA LYS A 391 -23.39 -7.81 0.65
C LYS A 391 -22.36 -6.71 0.92
N ARG A 392 -22.82 -5.45 0.94
CA ARG A 392 -21.98 -4.26 1.16
C ARG A 392 -21.64 -4.09 2.64
N SER A 393 -20.35 -4.21 2.96
CA SER A 393 -19.77 -3.85 4.26
C SER A 393 -19.01 -2.54 4.13
N LEU A 394 -19.19 -1.63 5.10
CA LEU A 394 -18.63 -0.28 5.08
C LEU A 394 -17.97 0.03 6.42
N ALA A 395 -16.82 0.69 6.37
CA ALA A 395 -16.08 1.11 7.56
C ALA A 395 -16.85 2.17 8.34
N VAL A 396 -17.59 3.05 7.66
CA VAL A 396 -18.46 4.06 8.27
C VAL A 396 -19.83 4.07 7.57
N PRO A 397 -20.88 4.71 8.10
CA PRO A 397 -22.19 4.71 7.46
C PRO A 397 -22.14 5.12 5.98
N ASP A 398 -22.99 4.50 5.17
CA ASP A 398 -23.15 4.93 3.79
C ASP A 398 -23.71 6.37 3.75
N PRO A 399 -23.06 7.32 3.07
CA PRO A 399 -23.56 8.69 2.95
C PRO A 399 -25.00 8.76 2.44
N GLY A 400 -25.43 7.80 1.64
CA GLY A 400 -26.79 7.74 1.12
C GLY A 400 -27.86 7.42 2.16
N LEU A 401 -27.50 6.90 3.34
CA LEU A 401 -28.44 6.68 4.44
C LEU A 401 -29.02 7.99 4.99
N PHE A 402 -28.37 9.13 4.74
CA PHE A 402 -28.82 10.45 5.18
C PHE A 402 -29.75 11.14 4.18
N PHE A 403 -29.83 10.66 2.92
CA PHE A 403 -30.55 11.34 1.83
C PHE A 403 -31.68 10.51 1.21
N GLY A 404 -31.75 9.21 1.51
CA GLY A 404 -32.81 8.32 1.03
C GLY A 404 -34.06 8.26 1.90
N LEU A 405 -34.19 9.16 2.87
CA LEU A 405 -35.29 9.14 3.84
C LEU A 405 -36.46 9.97 3.29
N GLN A 406 -37.60 9.33 3.05
CA GLN A 406 -38.84 10.02 2.65
C GLN A 406 -39.25 11.10 3.67
N HIS A 407 -38.81 10.96 4.92
CA HIS A 407 -39.06 11.91 5.99
C HIS A 407 -37.76 12.66 6.35
N ARG A 408 -37.69 13.93 5.97
CA ARG A 408 -36.59 14.83 6.37
C ARG A 408 -36.41 14.90 7.89
N ASP A 409 -37.46 14.66 8.65
CA ASP A 409 -37.47 14.60 10.11
C ASP A 409 -36.51 13.55 10.70
N ARG A 410 -36.12 12.55 9.91
CA ARG A 410 -35.17 11.51 10.34
C ARG A 410 -33.71 11.84 10.01
N GLN A 411 -33.47 12.81 9.14
CA GLN A 411 -32.12 13.17 8.69
C GLN A 411 -31.32 13.79 9.84
N SER A 412 -31.89 14.77 10.55
CA SER A 412 -31.19 15.44 11.66
C SER A 412 -30.83 14.45 12.78
N PRO A 413 -31.73 13.58 13.26
CA PRO A 413 -31.38 12.64 14.32
C PRO A 413 -30.34 11.59 13.89
N TYR A 414 -30.30 11.22 12.61
CA TYR A 414 -29.23 10.37 12.07
C TYR A 414 -27.88 11.10 12.10
N LEU A 415 -27.85 12.39 11.74
CA LEU A 415 -26.63 13.21 11.78
C LEU A 415 -26.14 13.41 13.21
N PHE A 416 -27.02 13.73 14.16
CA PHE A 416 -26.67 13.83 15.57
C PHE A 416 -26.18 12.51 16.14
N MET A 417 -26.83 11.40 15.79
CA MET A 417 -26.39 10.08 16.22
C MET A 417 -25.00 9.74 15.65
N TRP A 418 -24.75 10.04 14.38
CA TRP A 418 -23.41 9.86 13.81
C TRP A 418 -22.38 10.75 14.49
N GLN A 419 -22.66 12.04 14.67
CA GLN A 419 -21.74 12.97 15.36
C GLN A 419 -21.39 12.48 16.76
N HIS A 420 -22.37 11.97 17.50
CA HIS A 420 -22.16 11.40 18.84
C HIS A 420 -21.35 10.10 18.81
N PHE A 421 -21.56 9.25 17.80
CA PHE A 421 -20.92 7.94 17.70
C PHE A 421 -19.58 7.96 16.94
N ARG A 422 -19.27 9.05 16.24
CA ARG A 422 -18.14 9.20 15.31
C ARG A 422 -16.82 8.88 16.01
N ASP A 423 -16.44 9.63 17.03
CA ASP A 423 -15.11 9.49 17.65
C ASP A 423 -14.93 8.11 18.34
N PRO A 424 -15.91 7.60 19.11
CA PRO A 424 -15.85 6.24 19.63
C PRO A 424 -15.67 5.18 18.53
N TRP A 425 -16.36 5.33 17.40
CA TRP A 425 -16.29 4.38 16.30
C TRP A 425 -14.96 4.45 15.55
N LEU A 426 -14.44 5.65 15.27
CA LEU A 426 -13.14 5.82 14.62
C LEU A 426 -12.01 5.23 15.48
N ALA A 427 -12.03 5.46 16.80
CA ALA A 427 -11.09 4.82 17.72
C ALA A 427 -11.22 3.29 17.72
N ALA A 428 -12.45 2.77 17.63
CA ALA A 428 -12.68 1.33 17.52
C ALA A 428 -12.16 0.75 16.19
N LEU A 429 -12.31 1.46 15.07
CA LEU A 429 -11.73 1.07 13.78
C LEU A 429 -10.20 1.02 13.85
N GLU A 430 -9.58 2.02 14.48
CA GLU A 430 -8.13 2.04 14.74
C GLU A 430 -7.68 0.84 15.60
N GLY A 431 -8.52 0.42 16.54
CA GLY A 431 -8.36 -0.81 17.31
C GLY A 431 -8.60 -2.12 16.54
N GLY A 432 -8.70 -2.08 15.21
CA GLY A 432 -8.87 -3.26 14.35
C GLY A 432 -10.31 -3.75 14.19
N ARG A 433 -11.31 -2.94 14.54
CA ARG A 433 -12.71 -3.33 14.37
C ARG A 433 -13.09 -3.41 12.89
N SER A 434 -13.88 -4.42 12.55
CA SER A 434 -14.26 -4.72 11.17
C SER A 434 -15.40 -3.82 10.65
N ALA A 435 -15.44 -3.68 9.33
CA ALA A 435 -16.52 -2.99 8.61
C ALA A 435 -17.89 -3.64 8.86
N LEU A 436 -18.94 -2.82 8.93
CA LEU A 436 -20.31 -3.26 9.21
C LEU A 436 -21.18 -3.29 7.96
N LYS A 437 -22.19 -4.16 7.96
CA LYS A 437 -23.23 -4.17 6.92
C LYS A 437 -24.08 -2.91 6.99
N VAL A 438 -24.56 -2.44 5.83
CA VAL A 438 -25.44 -1.25 5.71
C VAL A 438 -26.70 -1.37 6.61
N GLU A 439 -27.25 -2.57 6.79
CA GLU A 439 -28.41 -2.78 7.65
C GLU A 439 -28.12 -2.49 9.13
N VAL A 440 -26.92 -2.86 9.61
CA VAL A 440 -26.47 -2.57 10.98
C VAL A 440 -26.25 -1.08 11.13
N TRP A 441 -25.60 -0.43 10.16
CA TRP A 441 -25.43 1.02 10.14
C TRP A 441 -26.76 1.76 10.24
N ARG A 442 -27.78 1.34 9.49
CA ARG A 442 -29.12 1.92 9.57
C ARG A 442 -29.73 1.81 10.96
N LYS A 443 -29.48 0.71 11.69
CA LYS A 443 -29.96 0.54 13.07
C LYS A 443 -29.16 1.36 14.08
N ILE A 444 -27.85 1.50 13.89
CA ILE A 444 -27.00 2.40 14.68
C ILE A 444 -27.48 3.85 14.56
N LEU A 445 -27.71 4.34 13.34
CA LEU A 445 -28.18 5.71 13.11
C LEU A 445 -29.60 5.93 13.64
N ALA A 446 -30.45 4.90 13.59
CA ALA A 446 -31.80 4.94 14.14
C ALA A 446 -31.87 4.71 15.66
N TYR A 447 -30.74 4.66 16.36
CA TYR A 447 -30.68 4.36 17.80
C TYR A 447 -31.64 5.20 18.65
N PRO A 448 -31.82 6.52 18.43
CA PRO A 448 -32.78 7.32 19.19
C PRO A 448 -34.24 6.86 19.07
N TYR A 449 -34.59 6.12 18.03
CA TYR A 449 -35.95 5.64 17.75
C TYR A 449 -36.18 4.19 18.16
N ILE A 450 -35.15 3.48 18.63
CA ILE A 450 -35.29 2.07 19.03
C ILE A 450 -36.05 2.02 20.35
N GLN A 451 -37.33 1.63 20.28
CA GLN A 451 -38.14 1.37 21.46
C GLN A 451 -37.51 0.26 22.31
N PRO A 452 -37.65 0.33 23.65
CA PRO A 452 -37.36 -0.81 24.52
C PRO A 452 -38.11 -2.06 24.05
N ILE A 453 -37.45 -3.20 24.10
CA ILE A 453 -38.11 -4.47 23.82
C ILE A 453 -38.79 -4.90 25.11
N GLU A 454 -40.10 -5.14 25.04
CA GLU A 454 -40.87 -5.57 26.20
C GLU A 454 -40.42 -6.97 26.64
N PRO A 455 -40.31 -7.23 27.96
CA PRO A 455 -40.01 -8.56 28.48
C PRO A 455 -41.00 -9.60 27.93
N GLY A 456 -40.49 -10.67 27.31
CA GLY A 456 -41.29 -11.75 26.73
C GLY A 456 -41.66 -11.59 25.26
N GLN A 457 -41.28 -10.50 24.59
CA GLN A 457 -41.50 -10.34 23.15
C GLN A 457 -40.62 -11.31 22.34
N LEU A 458 -41.23 -12.06 21.41
CA LEU A 458 -40.51 -12.97 20.52
C LEU A 458 -39.53 -12.21 19.60
N ILE A 459 -38.24 -12.55 19.69
CA ILE A 459 -37.17 -11.89 18.93
C ILE A 459 -37.16 -12.40 17.50
N SER A 460 -37.69 -11.60 16.57
CA SER A 460 -37.53 -11.85 15.13
C SER A 460 -36.07 -11.60 14.67
N PRO A 461 -35.61 -12.17 13.54
CA PRO A 461 -34.28 -11.88 13.01
C PRO A 461 -34.01 -10.39 12.77
N LYS A 462 -35.03 -9.62 12.35
CA LYS A 462 -34.91 -8.15 12.20
C LYS A 462 -34.74 -7.44 13.54
N MET A 463 -35.37 -7.96 14.59
CA MET A 463 -35.24 -7.46 15.95
C MET A 463 -33.85 -7.81 16.51
N GLN A 464 -33.31 -8.99 16.17
CA GLN A 464 -31.94 -9.37 16.52
C GLN A 464 -30.91 -8.39 15.97
N VAL A 465 -30.99 -8.01 14.70
CA VAL A 465 -30.08 -6.98 14.12
C VAL A 465 -30.17 -5.64 14.87
N THR A 466 -31.37 -5.30 15.35
CA THR A 466 -31.60 -4.07 16.14
C THR A 466 -30.96 -4.18 17.53
N LEU A 467 -31.07 -5.35 18.16
CA LEU A 467 -30.41 -5.66 19.43
C LEU A 467 -28.88 -5.65 19.30
N ASP A 468 -28.35 -6.27 18.25
CA ASP A 468 -26.91 -6.32 17.98
C ASP A 468 -26.34 -4.92 17.75
N ALA A 469 -27.04 -4.08 16.97
CA ALA A 469 -26.65 -2.69 16.77
C ALA A 469 -26.69 -1.89 18.09
N LYS A 470 -27.72 -2.08 18.92
CA LYS A 470 -27.84 -1.41 20.24
C LYS A 470 -26.72 -1.84 21.18
N LYS A 471 -26.41 -3.13 21.21
CA LYS A 471 -25.28 -3.68 21.99
C LYS A 471 -23.95 -3.10 21.50
N LEU A 472 -23.73 -3.09 20.19
CA LEU A 472 -22.52 -2.55 19.58
C LEU A 472 -22.28 -1.09 19.94
N VAL A 473 -23.30 -0.24 19.85
CA VAL A 473 -23.20 1.19 20.23
C VAL A 473 -22.79 1.33 21.69
N LYS A 474 -23.43 0.60 22.60
CA LYS A 474 -23.11 0.64 24.03
C LYS A 474 -21.70 0.15 24.32
N ASP A 475 -21.28 -0.93 23.69
CA ASP A 475 -19.95 -1.52 23.90
C ASP A 475 -18.85 -0.59 23.40
N VAL A 476 -19.02 0.00 22.21
CA VAL A 476 -18.06 0.96 21.63
C VAL A 476 -17.97 2.23 22.48
N ILE A 477 -19.11 2.83 22.85
CA ILE A 477 -19.10 4.05 23.68
C ILE A 477 -18.50 3.77 25.05
N ARG A 478 -18.84 2.65 25.70
CA ARG A 478 -18.28 2.28 27.00
C ARG A 478 -16.77 2.07 26.96
N ALA A 479 -16.26 1.51 25.88
CA ALA A 479 -14.82 1.32 25.69
C ALA A 479 -14.07 2.65 25.45
N TYR A 480 -14.75 3.66 24.89
CA TYR A 480 -14.18 4.97 24.59
C TYR A 480 -14.28 5.95 25.78
N ASP A 481 -15.50 6.27 26.21
CA ASP A 481 -15.78 7.07 27.42
C ASP A 481 -17.16 6.69 27.98
N SER A 482 -17.16 6.11 29.19
CA SER A 482 -18.39 5.70 29.88
C SER A 482 -19.37 6.84 30.16
N ARG A 483 -18.91 8.09 30.16
CA ARG A 483 -19.74 9.29 30.37
C ARG A 483 -20.55 9.69 29.13
N MET A 484 -20.22 9.16 27.95
CA MET A 484 -20.90 9.49 26.69
C MET A 484 -22.15 8.63 26.40
N LEU A 485 -22.70 7.87 27.35
CA LEU A 485 -23.78 6.91 27.06
C LEU A 485 -25.13 7.52 26.64
N THR A 486 -25.37 8.80 26.94
CA THR A 486 -26.62 9.48 26.58
C THR A 486 -26.41 10.41 25.39
N PRO A 487 -27.07 10.14 24.24
CA PRO A 487 -27.07 11.07 23.12
C PRO A 487 -27.65 12.41 23.56
N VAL A 488 -27.06 13.51 23.09
CA VAL A 488 -27.61 14.85 23.32
C VAL A 488 -28.98 14.94 22.64
N PRO A 489 -30.05 15.38 23.34
CA PRO A 489 -31.36 15.57 22.73
C PRO A 489 -31.27 16.52 21.54
N SER A 490 -31.82 16.10 20.40
CA SER A 490 -31.72 16.80 19.12
C SER A 490 -32.93 17.71 18.91
N THR A 491 -32.97 18.85 19.59
CA THR A 491 -33.97 19.89 19.34
C THR A 491 -33.50 20.94 18.32
N THR A 492 -32.20 20.99 18.03
CA THR A 492 -31.62 21.99 17.14
C THR A 492 -31.54 21.49 15.70
N ILE A 493 -31.74 22.40 14.74
CA ILE A 493 -31.49 22.13 13.33
C ILE A 493 -29.97 21.93 13.16
N PHE A 494 -29.59 20.88 12.43
CA PHE A 494 -28.18 20.59 12.18
C PHE A 494 -27.62 21.61 11.19
N ASP A 495 -26.48 22.22 11.51
CA ASP A 495 -25.83 23.20 10.63
C ASP A 495 -25.47 22.57 9.27
N PRO A 496 -25.92 23.16 8.13
CA PRO A 496 -25.61 22.65 6.80
C PRO A 496 -24.12 22.54 6.50
N SER A 497 -23.29 23.48 6.98
CA SER A 497 -21.85 23.46 6.75
C SER A 497 -21.19 22.27 7.46
N THR A 498 -21.55 22.05 8.72
CA THR A 498 -21.12 20.89 9.50
C THR A 498 -21.60 19.57 8.87
N THR A 499 -22.83 19.56 8.32
CA THR A 499 -23.35 18.38 7.60
C THR A 499 -22.50 18.05 6.38
N ARG A 500 -22.18 19.04 5.53
CA ARG A 500 -21.33 18.83 4.35
C ARG A 500 -19.96 18.26 4.72
N LYS A 501 -19.37 18.76 5.81
CA LYS A 501 -18.09 18.27 6.36
C LYS A 501 -18.18 16.78 6.73
N LEU A 502 -19.22 16.40 7.48
CA LEU A 502 -19.44 15.01 7.90
C LEU A 502 -19.70 14.08 6.71
N ILE A 503 -20.54 14.49 5.76
CA ILE A 503 -20.88 13.68 4.58
C ILE A 503 -19.64 13.48 3.70
N ARG A 504 -18.83 14.52 3.50
CA ARG A 504 -17.55 14.41 2.78
C ARG A 504 -16.61 13.43 3.48
N GLU A 505 -16.49 13.55 4.79
CA GLU A 505 -15.65 12.66 5.58
C GLU A 505 -16.07 11.19 5.43
N LEU A 506 -17.38 10.91 5.54
CA LEU A 506 -17.93 9.57 5.32
C LEU A 506 -17.60 9.03 3.92
N CYS A 507 -17.67 9.88 2.89
CA CYS A 507 -17.27 9.52 1.53
C CYS A 507 -15.78 9.15 1.49
N MET A 508 -14.92 9.99 2.07
CA MET A 508 -13.45 9.79 2.07
C MET A 508 -13.02 8.55 2.83
N ILE A 509 -13.56 8.31 4.03
CA ILE A 509 -13.22 7.13 4.84
C ILE A 509 -13.65 5.86 4.12
N ASN A 510 -14.90 5.81 3.64
CA ASN A 510 -15.37 4.63 2.91
C ASN A 510 -14.61 4.41 1.60
N PHE A 511 -14.22 5.46 0.89
CA PHE A 511 -13.39 5.33 -0.32
C PHE A 511 -12.03 4.73 0.02
N ARG A 512 -11.34 5.27 1.03
CA ARG A 512 -10.03 4.79 1.47
C ARG A 512 -10.05 3.36 1.99
N SER A 513 -11.02 3.01 2.84
CA SER A 513 -11.14 1.64 3.34
C SER A 513 -11.39 0.63 2.23
N LYS A 514 -12.12 1.01 1.18
CA LYS A 514 -12.33 0.16 0.00
C LYS A 514 -11.05 0.01 -0.82
N LEU A 515 -10.29 1.10 -0.97
CA LEU A 515 -9.00 1.07 -1.65
C LEU A 515 -8.02 0.14 -0.94
N LEU A 516 -7.86 0.30 0.38
CA LEU A 516 -7.03 -0.59 1.21
C LEU A 516 -7.47 -2.06 1.14
N TYR A 517 -8.78 -2.33 1.07
CA TYR A 517 -9.27 -3.69 0.90
C TYR A 517 -8.91 -4.27 -0.47
N VAL A 518 -9.00 -3.47 -1.53
CA VAL A 518 -8.56 -3.88 -2.86
C VAL A 518 -7.06 -4.13 -2.88
N ASP A 519 -6.26 -3.27 -2.26
CA ASP A 519 -4.82 -3.48 -2.13
C ASP A 519 -4.51 -4.80 -1.42
N GLN A 520 -5.18 -5.07 -0.29
CA GLN A 520 -5.02 -6.35 0.44
C GLN A 520 -5.40 -7.57 -0.41
N VAL A 521 -6.49 -7.49 -1.17
CA VAL A 521 -6.93 -8.60 -2.04
C VAL A 521 -5.94 -8.78 -3.19
N LEU A 522 -5.49 -7.70 -3.81
CA LEU A 522 -4.59 -7.75 -4.97
C LEU A 522 -3.16 -8.12 -4.60
N ASP A 523 -2.66 -7.69 -3.43
CA ASP A 523 -1.34 -8.07 -2.89
C ASP A 523 -1.24 -9.59 -2.75
N THR A 524 -2.33 -10.27 -2.36
CA THR A 524 -2.36 -11.75 -2.32
C THR A 524 -2.31 -12.41 -3.70
N THR A 525 -2.52 -11.65 -4.79
CA THR A 525 -2.58 -12.19 -6.16
C THR A 525 -1.35 -11.91 -7.01
N ALA A 526 -0.38 -11.11 -6.55
CA ALA A 526 0.98 -10.85 -7.08
C ALA A 526 1.17 -10.48 -8.58
N VAL A 527 0.22 -10.77 -9.47
CA VAL A 527 0.41 -10.75 -10.94
C VAL A 527 0.02 -9.42 -11.59
N GLY A 528 -0.41 -8.40 -10.81
CA GLY A 528 -0.84 -7.10 -11.35
C GLY A 528 -0.42 -5.87 -10.51
N TRP A 529 0.55 -6.04 -9.60
CA TRP A 529 0.92 -4.99 -8.65
C TRP A 529 1.53 -3.74 -9.31
N ASN A 530 2.27 -3.91 -10.41
CA ASN A 530 3.00 -2.81 -11.05
C ASN A 530 2.06 -1.77 -11.69
N ASP A 531 1.02 -2.22 -12.41
CA ASP A 531 0.03 -1.34 -13.04
C ASP A 531 -0.81 -0.59 -11.98
N HIS A 532 -1.13 -1.27 -10.89
CA HIS A 532 -1.89 -0.70 -9.79
C HIS A 532 -1.07 0.34 -9.00
N TYR A 533 0.20 0.04 -8.72
CA TYR A 533 1.12 0.94 -8.03
C TYR A 533 1.29 2.26 -8.81
N ASN A 534 1.42 2.18 -10.14
CA ASN A 534 1.52 3.37 -10.99
C ASN A 534 0.26 4.23 -10.92
N ALA A 535 -0.93 3.61 -11.03
CA ALA A 535 -2.20 4.34 -10.87
C ALA A 535 -2.31 5.00 -9.48
N LEU A 536 -1.93 4.30 -8.40
CA LEU A 536 -1.93 4.82 -7.02
C LEU A 536 -0.99 6.00 -6.87
N LYS A 537 0.23 5.90 -7.40
CA LYS A 537 1.22 6.97 -7.38
C LYS A 537 0.71 8.23 -8.09
N HIS A 538 0.06 8.07 -9.24
CA HIS A 538 -0.45 9.22 -9.99
C HIS A 538 -1.72 9.82 -9.35
N PHE A 539 -2.58 9.00 -8.75
CA PHE A 539 -3.69 9.47 -7.93
C PHE A 539 -3.21 10.29 -6.74
N TRP A 540 -2.13 9.82 -6.10
CA TRP A 540 -1.46 10.58 -5.05
C TRP A 540 -0.87 11.89 -5.55
N ALA A 541 -0.25 11.92 -6.72
CA ALA A 541 0.25 13.14 -7.35
C ALA A 541 -0.89 14.13 -7.62
N LEU A 542 -2.01 13.66 -8.17
CA LEU A 542 -3.22 14.46 -8.39
C LEU A 542 -3.78 15.01 -7.07
N LEU A 543 -3.96 14.17 -6.05
CA LEU A 543 -4.39 14.62 -4.71
C LEU A 543 -3.40 15.61 -4.09
N ASN A 544 -2.12 15.54 -4.48
CA ASN A 544 -1.10 16.47 -4.05
C ASN A 544 -1.18 17.85 -4.73
N THR A 545 -1.78 17.95 -5.91
CA THR A 545 -2.03 19.24 -6.59
C THR A 545 -3.24 20.00 -6.05
N TRP A 546 -3.95 19.46 -5.05
CA TRP A 546 -5.14 20.09 -4.46
C TRP A 546 -4.79 21.40 -3.71
N PRO A 547 -5.39 22.55 -4.06
CA PRO A 547 -5.00 23.89 -3.57
C PRO A 547 -5.42 24.25 -2.13
N LEU A 548 -6.04 23.34 -1.38
CA LEU A 548 -6.48 23.61 0.00
C LEU A 548 -5.43 23.15 1.02
N GLN A 549 -5.39 23.81 2.18
CA GLN A 549 -4.50 23.46 3.29
C GLN A 549 -4.77 22.00 3.72
N LYS A 550 -3.83 21.12 3.38
CA LYS A 550 -4.00 19.68 3.59
C LYS A 550 -3.83 19.35 5.09
N PRO A 551 -4.67 18.49 5.68
CA PRO A 551 -4.44 18.00 7.04
C PRO A 551 -3.05 17.37 7.18
N GLY A 552 -2.43 17.45 8.35
CA GLY A 552 -1.03 17.03 8.57
C GLY A 552 -0.67 15.69 7.93
N ILE A 553 -1.56 14.69 8.00
CA ILE A 553 -1.42 13.34 7.41
C ILE A 553 -1.16 13.29 5.88
N TRP A 554 -1.22 14.41 5.16
CA TRP A 554 -1.12 14.51 3.70
C TRP A 554 0.14 15.23 3.17
N GLN A 555 1.03 15.75 4.01
CA GLN A 555 2.20 16.53 3.57
C GLN A 555 3.47 15.69 3.35
N ARG A 556 3.51 14.79 2.35
CA ARG A 556 4.82 14.20 1.99
C ARG A 556 5.71 15.25 1.31
N GLY A 557 7.01 15.19 1.61
CA GLY A 557 8.04 16.04 1.02
C GLY A 557 7.92 16.11 -0.51
N VAL A 558 8.17 17.30 -1.03
CA VAL A 558 8.02 17.69 -2.43
C VAL A 558 8.82 16.75 -3.35
N ASP A 559 8.16 15.92 -4.16
CA ASP A 559 8.79 15.31 -5.33
C ASP A 559 9.07 16.44 -6.35
N MET A 560 10.34 16.74 -6.59
CA MET A 560 10.79 17.93 -7.31
C MET A 560 10.61 17.89 -8.84
N ASP A 561 10.19 16.76 -9.43
CA ASP A 561 10.44 16.51 -10.87
C ASP A 561 9.24 16.71 -11.81
N LEU A 562 8.07 17.13 -11.32
CA LEU A 562 6.89 17.39 -12.16
C LEU A 562 6.62 18.88 -12.44
N SER A 563 7.47 19.78 -11.94
CA SER A 563 7.29 21.23 -12.08
C SER A 563 7.44 21.77 -13.51
N HIS A 564 7.91 20.94 -14.45
CA HIS A 564 8.25 21.37 -15.81
C HIS A 564 7.15 21.12 -16.86
N LYS A 565 6.13 20.30 -16.58
CA LYS A 565 5.00 20.08 -17.51
C LYS A 565 3.77 20.84 -17.03
N ARG A 566 3.56 22.06 -17.57
CA ARG A 566 2.23 22.71 -17.53
C ARG A 566 1.29 21.91 -18.42
N PHE A 567 0.56 20.97 -17.84
CA PHE A 567 -0.59 20.37 -18.52
C PHE A 567 -1.67 21.45 -18.71
N ASP A 568 -2.29 21.50 -19.88
CA ASP A 568 -3.50 22.32 -20.06
C ASP A 568 -4.55 21.86 -19.05
N MET A 569 -5.30 22.79 -18.44
CA MET A 569 -6.34 22.46 -17.45
C MET A 569 -7.38 21.47 -17.99
N THR A 570 -7.58 21.46 -19.31
CA THR A 570 -8.46 20.49 -19.98
C THR A 570 -7.88 19.08 -20.03
N GLU A 571 -6.58 18.92 -20.28
CA GLU A 571 -5.90 17.62 -20.24
C GLU A 571 -5.87 17.04 -18.83
N GLY A 572 -5.60 17.88 -17.82
CA GLY A 572 -5.58 17.44 -16.42
C GLY A 572 -6.93 16.89 -15.94
N ALA A 573 -8.04 17.52 -16.33
CA ALA A 573 -9.38 17.06 -15.96
C ALA A 573 -9.77 15.75 -16.67
N GLN A 574 -9.36 15.57 -17.92
CA GLN A 574 -9.56 14.31 -18.65
C GLN A 574 -8.75 13.18 -18.02
N TRP A 575 -7.51 13.47 -17.64
CA TRP A 575 -6.63 12.50 -17.00
C TRP A 575 -7.16 12.06 -15.63
N GLU A 576 -7.62 13.02 -14.81
CA GLU A 576 -8.30 12.72 -13.54
C GLU A 576 -9.54 11.85 -13.75
N ARG A 577 -10.33 12.10 -14.81
CA ARG A 577 -11.52 11.32 -15.12
C ARG A 577 -11.17 9.88 -15.51
N MET A 578 -10.20 9.68 -16.39
CA MET A 578 -9.74 8.34 -16.78
C MET A 578 -9.26 7.54 -15.57
N LEU A 579 -8.52 8.20 -14.68
CA LEU A 579 -8.06 7.59 -13.44
C LEU A 579 -9.22 7.22 -12.52
N ALA A 580 -10.18 8.12 -12.33
CA ALA A 580 -11.38 7.85 -11.54
C ALA A 580 -12.16 6.65 -12.11
N GLU A 581 -12.34 6.58 -13.44
CA GLU A 581 -13.00 5.46 -14.13
C GLU A 581 -12.27 4.14 -13.89
N TYR A 582 -10.94 4.13 -14.04
CA TYR A 582 -10.12 2.96 -13.74
C TYR A 582 -10.31 2.48 -12.29
N TYR A 583 -10.27 3.39 -11.32
CA TYR A 583 -10.45 3.03 -9.91
C TYR A 583 -11.83 2.49 -9.60
N VAL A 584 -12.86 3.17 -10.08
CA VAL A 584 -14.24 2.78 -9.82
C VAL A 584 -14.52 1.42 -10.43
N GLN A 585 -14.01 1.16 -11.64
CA GLN A 585 -14.11 -0.14 -12.29
C GLN A 585 -13.33 -1.23 -11.53
N SER A 586 -12.14 -0.92 -11.03
CA SER A 586 -11.30 -1.84 -10.24
C SER A 586 -11.92 -2.17 -8.89
N LEU A 587 -12.42 -1.16 -8.17
CA LEU A 587 -13.16 -1.34 -6.92
C LEU A 587 -14.42 -2.17 -7.16
N PHE A 588 -15.16 -1.91 -8.24
CA PHE A 588 -16.35 -2.66 -8.57
C PHE A 588 -16.04 -4.11 -8.96
N SER A 589 -14.97 -4.36 -9.72
CA SER A 589 -14.59 -5.71 -10.14
C SER A 589 -14.28 -6.60 -8.95
N VAL A 590 -13.68 -6.05 -7.89
CA VAL A 590 -13.37 -6.76 -6.63
C VAL A 590 -14.59 -6.82 -5.70
N LEU A 591 -15.21 -5.68 -5.40
CA LEU A 591 -16.23 -5.55 -4.34
C LEU A 591 -17.64 -5.89 -4.80
N LYS A 592 -17.90 -5.91 -6.11
CA LYS A 592 -19.22 -6.14 -6.72
C LYS A 592 -20.30 -5.13 -6.26
N HIS A 593 -19.88 -3.92 -5.89
CA HIS A 593 -20.78 -2.80 -5.61
C HIS A 593 -20.11 -1.45 -5.88
N ALA A 594 -20.89 -0.42 -6.20
CA ALA A 594 -20.35 0.91 -6.47
C ALA A 594 -19.59 1.50 -5.25
N PRO A 595 -18.43 2.13 -5.44
CA PRO A 595 -17.71 2.83 -4.38
C PRO A 595 -18.44 4.11 -3.96
N SER A 596 -18.07 4.62 -2.77
CA SER A 596 -18.49 5.94 -2.33
C SER A 596 -17.48 6.92 -2.91
N LEU A 597 -17.91 7.90 -3.70
CA LEU A 597 -16.98 8.78 -4.41
C LEU A 597 -16.55 9.96 -3.52
N PRO A 598 -15.28 10.39 -3.58
CA PRO A 598 -14.80 11.57 -2.86
C PRO A 598 -15.52 12.85 -3.28
N ARG A 599 -15.58 13.84 -2.38
CA ARG A 599 -16.34 15.09 -2.54
C ARG A 599 -15.51 16.33 -2.14
N ARG A 600 -15.84 17.50 -2.72
CA ARG A 600 -15.21 18.79 -2.38
C ARG A 600 -15.89 19.42 -1.16
N LEU A 601 -15.14 20.17 -0.35
CA LEU A 601 -15.70 20.89 0.81
C LEU A 601 -16.51 22.11 0.35
N ASP A 602 -15.94 22.87 -0.58
CA ASP A 602 -16.49 24.13 -1.08
C ASP A 602 -16.29 24.22 -2.60
N SER A 603 -17.11 25.04 -3.26
CA SER A 603 -17.05 25.36 -4.69
C SER A 603 -15.94 26.38 -4.97
N ALA A 604 -14.70 26.05 -4.60
CA ALA A 604 -13.52 26.80 -5.04
C ALA A 604 -13.15 26.41 -6.48
#